data_AF-A0AAD4Y2G1-F1
#
_entry.id   AF-A0AAD4Y2G1-F1
#
_cell.length_a   1.000
_cell.length_b   1.000
_cell.length_c   1.000
_cell.angle_alpha   90.00
_cell.angle_beta   90.00
_cell.angle_gamma   90.00
#
_symmetry.space_group_name_H-M   'P 1'
#
loop_
_entity.id
_entity.type
_entity.pdbx_description
1 polymer ?
#
loop_
_entity_poly.entity_id
_entity_poly.type
_entity_poly.pdbx_seq_one_letter_code
_entity_poly.pdbx_strand_id
1 'polypeptide(L)'
;MGSAESREGRRASFGMDEEERVRVLQGIRLSENVVNRMKEPGQPSRVGPLAPPAAALGSSGGREKDSKPPRPDCSSGRGPPRVPVDPLERCDWEQAVLQDELVRVATADRQAAEKPRSVTLRRGEGGVDQEQQRLAQRARELESQEAELRRCDAFYKEQLGRLERQNLEAYRLASQQFHEAATKIEGTIKPRRVEPVCSGLQAQILHCYRARLQEVLLCADLVRAYQHCVSSAHKG
;
A
#
# COMPACT_ATOMS: atom_id res chain seq x y z
N MET A 1 26.51 -8.57 -22.11
CA MET A 1 26.77 -7.15 -22.40
C MET A 1 25.60 -6.33 -21.88
N GLY A 2 25.80 -5.63 -20.76
CA GLY A 2 25.05 -4.42 -20.37
C GLY A 2 23.60 -4.56 -19.91
N SER A 3 23.37 -5.12 -18.70
CA SER A 3 22.17 -4.78 -17.93
C SER A 3 22.37 -3.38 -17.34
N ALA A 4 21.65 -2.39 -17.89
CA ALA A 4 21.52 -1.09 -17.25
C ALA A 4 20.37 -1.18 -16.22
N GLU A 5 20.77 -1.17 -14.96
CA GLU A 5 19.89 -1.08 -13.80
C GLU A 5 19.27 0.32 -13.72
N SER A 6 17.97 0.38 -13.42
CA SER A 6 17.30 1.39 -12.57
C SER A 6 15.85 1.58 -13.01
N ARG A 7 14.95 0.82 -12.37
CA ARG A 7 13.57 1.24 -12.07
C ARG A 7 13.07 0.41 -10.91
N GLU A 8 12.94 1.08 -9.78
CA GLU A 8 12.63 0.57 -8.46
C GLU A 8 11.34 -0.28 -8.46
N GLY A 9 11.53 -1.60 -8.35
CA GLY A 9 10.49 -2.61 -8.56
C GLY A 9 9.51 -2.75 -7.40
N ARG A 10 8.24 -2.40 -7.65
CA ARG A 10 7.09 -2.86 -6.87
C ARG A 10 6.43 -4.02 -7.63
N ARG A 11 6.63 -5.26 -7.17
CA ARG A 11 5.91 -6.43 -7.71
C ARG A 11 4.53 -6.47 -7.05
N ALA A 12 3.48 -6.41 -7.85
CA ALA A 12 2.09 -6.55 -7.40
C ALA A 12 1.55 -7.91 -7.83
N SER A 13 0.79 -8.56 -6.95
CA SER A 13 0.11 -9.82 -7.24
C SER A 13 -1.36 -9.51 -7.47
N PHE A 14 -1.94 -10.03 -8.54
CA PHE A 14 -3.36 -9.84 -8.86
C PHE A 14 -4.14 -11.09 -8.44
N GLY A 15 -5.17 -10.91 -7.62
CA GLY A 15 -6.11 -11.95 -7.24
C GLY A 15 -7.55 -11.49 -7.51
N MET A 16 -8.46 -12.43 -7.76
CA MET A 16 -9.90 -12.17 -7.89
C MET A 16 -10.57 -12.47 -6.55
N ASP A 17 -11.49 -11.63 -6.09
CA ASP A 17 -12.28 -11.90 -4.89
C ASP A 17 -13.55 -12.72 -5.18
N GLU A 18 -14.31 -13.04 -4.15
CA GLU A 18 -15.54 -13.84 -4.23
C GLU A 18 -16.67 -13.16 -5.02
N GLU A 19 -16.53 -11.87 -5.34
CA GLU A 19 -17.46 -11.11 -6.17
C GLU A 19 -16.85 -10.74 -7.54
N GLU A 20 -15.85 -11.51 -7.98
CA GLU A 20 -15.17 -11.37 -9.28
C GLU A 20 -14.46 -10.02 -9.50
N ARG A 21 -14.10 -9.30 -8.43
CA ARG A 21 -13.38 -8.02 -8.54
C ARG A 21 -11.87 -8.24 -8.47
N VAL A 22 -11.11 -7.58 -9.35
CA VAL A 22 -9.65 -7.62 -9.36
C VAL A 22 -9.11 -6.85 -8.15
N ARG A 23 -8.41 -7.55 -7.26
CA ARG A 23 -7.68 -6.95 -6.13
C ARG A 23 -6.18 -6.96 -6.41
N VAL A 24 -5.55 -5.81 -6.23
CA VAL A 24 -4.10 -5.65 -6.37
C VAL A 24 -3.49 -5.72 -4.99
N LEU A 25 -2.87 -6.85 -4.66
CA LEU A 25 -2.14 -6.99 -3.41
C LEU A 25 -0.71 -6.48 -3.62
N GLN A 26 -0.39 -5.37 -2.96
CA GLN A 26 0.96 -4.85 -2.92
C GLN A 26 1.81 -5.77 -2.05
N GLY A 27 2.64 -6.61 -2.69
CA GLY A 27 3.53 -7.50 -1.98
C GLY A 27 4.53 -6.70 -1.15
N ILE A 28 4.70 -7.06 0.11
CA ILE A 28 5.76 -6.52 0.96
C ILE A 28 7.06 -7.15 0.50
N ARG A 29 8.00 -6.34 0.00
CA ARG A 29 9.32 -6.81 -0.44
C ARG A 29 10.17 -7.07 0.80
N LEU A 30 10.34 -8.34 1.15
CA LEU A 30 11.27 -8.75 2.21
C LEU A 30 12.69 -8.34 1.83
N SER A 31 13.49 -7.91 2.81
CA SER A 31 14.90 -7.60 2.58
C SER A 31 15.64 -8.87 2.17
N GLU A 32 16.68 -8.72 1.35
CA GLU A 32 17.48 -9.85 0.86
C GLU A 32 18.04 -10.69 2.02
N ASN A 33 18.34 -10.06 3.16
CA ASN A 33 18.74 -10.74 4.38
C ASN A 33 17.64 -11.64 4.96
N VAL A 34 16.37 -11.22 4.93
CA VAL A 34 15.24 -12.04 5.42
C VAL A 34 14.97 -13.18 4.43
N VAL A 35 15.02 -12.91 3.13
CA VAL A 35 14.85 -13.93 2.07
C VAL A 35 15.93 -15.00 2.15
N ASN A 36 17.19 -14.61 2.34
CA ASN A 36 18.30 -15.56 2.45
C ASN A 36 18.19 -16.43 3.72
N ARG A 37 17.69 -15.89 4.84
CA ARG A 37 17.43 -16.67 6.07
C ARG A 37 16.29 -17.67 5.91
N MET A 38 15.27 -17.34 5.11
CA MET A 38 14.18 -18.27 4.80
C MET A 38 14.60 -19.35 3.79
N LYS A 39 15.54 -19.02 2.90
CA LYS A 39 16.06 -19.93 1.87
C LYS A 39 17.06 -20.96 2.42
N GLU A 40 17.80 -20.60 3.47
CA GLU A 40 18.82 -21.43 4.10
C GLU A 40 18.48 -21.66 5.59
N PRO A 41 17.72 -22.72 5.93
CA PRO A 41 17.41 -23.03 7.32
C PRO A 41 18.66 -23.61 8.01
N GLY A 42 19.47 -22.74 8.61
CA GLY A 42 20.36 -23.15 9.71
C GLY A 42 21.80 -22.63 9.69
N GLN A 43 22.03 -21.33 9.97
CA GLN A 43 23.24 -20.91 10.69
C GLN A 43 23.06 -19.59 11.48
N PRO A 44 23.54 -19.52 12.74
CA PRO A 44 23.67 -18.28 13.51
C PRO A 44 25.10 -17.71 13.38
N SER A 45 25.24 -16.42 13.05
CA SER A 45 26.49 -15.66 13.25
C SER A 45 26.21 -14.51 14.22
N ARG A 46 26.60 -14.68 15.49
CA ARG A 46 27.88 -14.29 16.11
C ARG A 46 28.07 -12.77 16.22
N VAL A 47 27.83 -12.28 17.44
CA VAL A 47 28.16 -10.96 17.96
C VAL A 47 29.66 -10.89 18.28
N GLY A 48 30.32 -9.77 17.95
CA GLY A 48 31.68 -9.43 18.37
C GLY A 48 32.14 -8.03 17.91
N PRO A 49 32.51 -7.08 18.80
CA PRO A 49 32.79 -5.67 18.48
C PRO A 49 34.30 -5.33 18.46
N LEU A 50 34.77 -4.41 17.59
CA LEU A 50 36.02 -3.63 17.79
C LEU A 50 36.22 -2.47 16.76
N ALA A 51 36.30 -1.24 17.29
CA ALA A 51 36.96 0.04 16.90
C ALA A 51 37.23 0.50 15.43
N PRO A 52 37.32 1.84 15.18
CA PRO A 52 37.40 2.47 13.84
C PRO A 52 38.82 2.94 13.42
N PRO A 53 39.05 3.29 12.15
CA PRO A 53 40.11 4.22 11.77
C PRO A 53 39.59 5.52 11.11
N ALA A 54 40.44 6.53 11.24
CA ALA A 54 40.19 7.95 11.01
C ALA A 54 40.37 8.42 9.56
N ALA A 55 39.75 9.59 9.32
CA ALA A 55 40.19 10.73 8.51
C ALA A 55 40.81 10.51 7.11
N ALA A 56 40.13 11.06 6.09
CA ALA A 56 40.79 11.69 4.95
C ALA A 56 40.00 12.93 4.52
N LEU A 57 40.68 14.07 4.58
CA LEU A 57 40.27 15.40 4.13
C LEU A 57 40.34 15.48 2.59
N GLY A 58 39.37 16.17 1.98
CA GLY A 58 39.39 16.58 0.59
C GLY A 58 38.63 17.90 0.43
N SER A 59 39.33 18.92 -0.05
CA SER A 59 38.97 20.34 -0.03
C SER A 59 38.43 20.84 -1.38
N SER A 60 37.81 22.03 -1.33
CA SER A 60 37.42 22.97 -2.40
C SER A 60 36.15 22.61 -3.20
N GLY A 61 35.23 23.50 -3.52
CA GLY A 61 35.10 24.95 -3.32
C GLY A 61 33.94 25.42 -4.21
N GLY A 62 33.09 26.35 -3.75
CA GLY A 62 32.00 26.91 -4.56
C GLY A 62 30.92 27.61 -3.71
N ARG A 63 31.11 28.90 -3.47
CA ARG A 63 30.09 29.83 -2.95
C ARG A 63 29.03 30.07 -4.03
N GLU A 64 27.75 30.13 -3.65
CA GLU A 64 26.94 31.34 -3.81
C GLU A 64 25.66 31.28 -2.94
N LYS A 65 25.32 32.45 -2.41
CA LYS A 65 24.17 32.90 -1.59
C LYS A 65 22.88 32.81 -2.44
N ASP A 66 21.63 32.84 -2.01
CA ASP A 66 20.85 33.36 -0.87
C ASP A 66 19.44 32.71 -1.12
N SER A 67 18.61 32.24 -0.19
CA SER A 67 17.83 33.01 0.79
C SER A 67 16.99 32.02 1.62
N LYS A 68 16.77 32.37 2.90
CA LYS A 68 15.88 31.69 3.86
C LYS A 68 14.81 32.68 4.33
N PRO A 69 13.62 32.21 4.75
CA PRO A 69 13.07 32.60 6.06
C PRO A 69 12.65 31.39 6.92
N PRO A 70 12.37 31.59 8.24
CA PRO A 70 12.87 30.72 9.29
C PRO A 70 11.94 29.58 9.71
N ARG A 71 12.56 28.49 10.18
CA ARG A 71 11.94 27.45 11.02
C ARG A 71 12.24 27.80 12.48
N PRO A 72 11.31 27.60 13.43
CA PRO A 72 11.63 27.60 14.84
C PRO A 72 12.32 26.27 15.19
N ASP A 73 13.56 26.37 15.67
CA ASP A 73 14.29 25.25 16.26
C ASP A 73 13.81 25.07 17.71
N CYS A 74 13.24 23.91 18.01
CA CYS A 74 13.28 23.35 19.36
C CYS A 74 14.23 22.15 19.31
N SER A 75 15.44 22.38 19.78
CA SER A 75 16.46 21.36 19.98
C SER A 75 16.08 20.47 21.16
N SER A 76 16.12 19.15 20.98
CA SER A 76 16.77 18.19 21.89
C SER A 76 16.47 16.75 21.48
N GLY A 77 17.48 15.90 21.58
CA GLY A 77 17.29 14.45 21.74
C GLY A 77 17.89 13.60 20.63
N ARG A 78 19.19 13.29 20.78
CA ARG A 78 19.87 12.17 20.12
C ARG A 78 19.16 10.86 20.53
N GLY A 79 18.52 10.17 19.60
CA GLY A 79 17.96 8.82 19.80
C GLY A 79 18.82 7.73 19.14
N PRO A 80 18.89 6.50 19.69
CA PRO A 80 19.76 5.43 19.22
C PRO A 80 19.24 4.78 17.92
N PRO A 81 20.03 3.89 17.26
CA PRO A 81 19.64 3.26 16.00
C PRO A 81 18.38 2.43 16.17
N ARG A 82 17.37 2.70 15.33
CA ARG A 82 16.09 1.98 15.30
C ARG A 82 16.32 0.53 14.86
N VAL A 83 16.29 -0.39 15.81
CA VAL A 83 16.10 -1.82 15.55
C VAL A 83 14.66 -2.03 15.05
N PRO A 84 14.41 -2.87 14.03
CA PRO A 84 13.04 -3.20 13.63
C PRO A 84 12.41 -4.06 14.74
N VAL A 85 11.55 -3.45 15.56
CA VAL A 85 10.70 -4.18 16.51
C VAL A 85 9.49 -4.69 15.74
N ASP A 86 9.16 -5.97 15.91
CA ASP A 86 8.02 -6.63 15.26
C ASP A 86 6.73 -5.82 15.54
N PRO A 87 5.94 -5.47 14.51
CA PRO A 87 4.70 -4.71 14.70
C PRO A 87 3.73 -5.34 15.71
N LEU A 88 3.73 -6.67 15.85
CA LEU A 88 2.89 -7.37 16.82
C LEU A 88 3.42 -7.19 18.25
N GLU A 89 4.74 -7.33 18.46
CA GLU A 89 5.36 -7.08 19.77
C GLU A 89 5.18 -5.62 20.21
N ARG A 90 5.13 -4.69 19.25
CA ARG A 90 4.81 -3.28 19.52
C ARG A 90 3.34 -3.12 19.95
N CYS A 91 2.39 -3.75 19.24
CA CYS A 91 0.98 -3.73 19.63
C CYS A 91 0.75 -4.34 21.01
N ASP A 92 1.41 -5.46 21.32
CA ASP A 92 1.30 -6.13 22.62
C ASP A 92 1.88 -5.28 23.75
N TRP A 93 3.01 -4.61 23.51
CA TRP A 93 3.61 -3.69 24.48
C TRP A 93 2.74 -2.44 24.68
N GLU A 94 2.23 -1.85 23.60
CA GLU A 94 1.29 -0.72 23.66
C GLU A 94 0.01 -1.11 24.40
N GLN A 95 -0.52 -2.32 24.18
CA GLN A 95 -1.68 -2.83 24.89
C GLN A 95 -1.39 -3.06 26.38
N ALA A 96 -0.22 -3.58 26.74
CA ALA A 96 0.20 -3.76 28.13
C ALA A 96 0.36 -2.40 28.85
N VAL A 97 0.95 -1.40 28.19
CA VAL A 97 1.05 -0.03 28.70
C VAL A 97 -0.33 0.57 28.91
N LEU A 98 -1.24 0.43 27.95
CA LEU A 98 -2.62 0.93 28.09
C LEU A 98 -3.37 0.24 29.25
N GLN A 99 -3.17 -1.05 29.46
CA GLN A 99 -3.76 -1.76 30.59
C GLN A 99 -3.20 -1.30 31.94
N ASP A 100 -1.89 -1.09 32.04
CA ASP A 100 -1.24 -0.57 33.25
C ASP A 100 -1.73 0.85 33.58
N GLU A 101 -1.81 1.72 32.57
CA GLU A 101 -2.34 3.07 32.69
C GLU A 101 -3.81 3.07 33.16
N LEU A 102 -4.63 2.16 32.64
CA LEU A 102 -6.03 2.02 33.05
C LEU A 102 -6.17 1.57 34.51
N VAL A 103 -5.34 0.61 34.95
CA VAL A 103 -5.29 0.17 36.36
C VAL A 103 -4.80 1.30 37.26
N ARG A 104 -3.82 2.08 36.82
CA ARG A 104 -3.29 3.22 37.58
C ARG A 104 -4.33 4.33 37.74
N VAL A 105 -5.11 4.62 36.68
CA VAL A 105 -6.21 5.58 36.75
C VAL A 105 -7.34 5.05 37.64
N ALA A 106 -7.73 3.79 37.52
CA ALA A 106 -8.78 3.18 38.34
C ALA A 106 -8.41 3.12 39.83
N THR A 107 -7.14 2.86 40.16
CA THR A 107 -6.65 2.88 41.54
C THR A 107 -6.55 4.29 42.10
N ALA A 108 -6.11 5.27 41.30
CA ALA A 108 -6.12 6.68 41.70
C ALA A 108 -7.54 7.21 41.93
N ASP A 109 -8.52 6.80 41.12
CA ASP A 109 -9.93 7.18 41.26
C ASP A 109 -10.55 6.57 42.54
N ARG A 110 -10.29 5.28 42.82
CA ARG A 110 -10.70 4.66 44.09
C ARG A 110 -10.08 5.34 45.31
N GLN A 111 -8.79 5.67 45.25
CA GLN A 111 -8.11 6.39 46.34
C GLN A 111 -8.61 7.83 46.48
N ALA A 112 -9.07 8.46 45.39
CA ALA A 112 -9.71 9.77 45.44
C ALA A 112 -11.13 9.69 46.04
N ALA A 113 -11.86 8.61 45.77
CA ALA A 113 -13.20 8.35 46.31
C ALA A 113 -13.18 7.92 47.80
N GLU A 114 -12.15 7.20 48.25
CA GLU A 114 -11.99 6.72 49.63
C GLU A 114 -11.42 7.76 50.60
N LYS A 115 -10.85 8.87 50.11
CA LYS A 115 -10.44 9.99 50.99
C LYS A 115 -11.67 10.52 51.73
N PRO A 116 -11.75 10.39 53.07
CA PRO A 116 -12.92 10.83 53.81
C PRO A 116 -13.09 12.34 53.62
N ARG A 117 -14.29 12.75 53.17
CA ARG A 117 -14.76 14.14 53.08
C ARG A 117 -14.95 14.75 54.48
N SER A 118 -13.92 14.72 55.30
CA SER A 118 -13.93 15.29 56.65
C SER A 118 -12.69 16.14 56.83
N VAL A 119 -12.71 17.35 56.22
CA VAL A 119 -11.96 18.58 56.60
C VAL A 119 -12.08 19.57 55.44
N THR A 120 -13.26 20.13 55.14
CA THR A 120 -13.35 21.36 54.32
C THR A 120 -14.65 22.17 54.47
N LEU A 121 -15.60 21.86 55.36
CA LEU A 121 -16.79 22.72 55.54
C LEU A 121 -16.51 24.03 56.35
N ARG A 122 -15.24 24.38 56.63
CA ARG A 122 -14.87 25.54 57.46
C ARG A 122 -13.65 26.33 56.93
N ARG A 123 -13.39 26.36 55.62
CA ARG A 123 -12.38 27.27 55.04
C ARG A 123 -12.91 28.04 53.83
N GLY A 124 -13.70 29.07 54.15
CA GLY A 124 -13.71 30.39 53.50
C GLY A 124 -13.97 30.46 51.99
N GLU A 125 -15.06 31.13 51.63
CA GLU A 125 -15.45 31.53 50.28
C GLU A 125 -14.27 32.05 49.40
N GLY A 126 -13.26 32.72 49.98
CA GLY A 126 -12.08 33.18 49.23
C GLY A 126 -11.08 32.12 48.72
N GLY A 127 -11.09 30.89 49.26
CA GLY A 127 -10.29 29.78 48.71
C GLY A 127 -10.94 29.16 47.47
N VAL A 128 -12.26 29.10 47.47
CA VAL A 128 -13.09 28.60 46.37
C VAL A 128 -12.98 29.55 45.17
N ASP A 129 -12.98 30.87 45.40
CA ASP A 129 -12.83 31.86 44.33
C ASP A 129 -11.46 31.78 43.64
N GLN A 130 -10.38 31.57 44.39
CA GLN A 130 -9.04 31.40 43.81
C GLN A 130 -8.92 30.11 42.98
N GLU A 131 -9.55 29.03 43.44
CA GLU A 131 -9.58 27.76 42.71
C GLU A 131 -10.44 27.86 41.44
N GLN A 132 -11.61 28.52 41.52
CA GLN A 132 -12.44 28.85 40.36
C GLN A 132 -11.69 29.70 39.33
N GLN A 133 -10.90 30.69 39.78
CA GLN A 133 -10.11 31.53 38.87
C GLN A 133 -9.02 30.72 38.14
N ARG A 134 -8.38 29.76 38.82
CA ARG A 134 -7.39 28.85 38.20
C ARG A 134 -8.04 27.89 37.21
N LEU A 135 -9.21 27.35 37.54
CA LEU A 135 -9.98 26.50 36.63
C LEU A 135 -10.42 27.29 35.39
N ALA A 136 -10.86 28.53 35.57
CA ALA A 136 -11.23 29.41 34.46
C ALA A 136 -10.03 29.75 33.56
N GLN A 137 -8.83 29.93 34.12
CA GLN A 137 -7.61 30.12 33.33
C GLN A 137 -7.27 28.86 32.50
N ARG A 138 -7.30 27.68 33.13
CA ARG A 138 -7.08 26.41 32.41
C ARG A 138 -8.13 26.14 31.34
N ALA A 139 -9.39 26.49 31.59
CA ALA A 139 -10.46 26.36 30.60
C ALA A 139 -10.15 27.21 29.35
N ARG A 140 -9.71 28.46 29.53
CA ARG A 140 -9.30 29.33 28.42
C ARG A 140 -8.07 28.79 27.66
N GLU A 141 -7.10 28.23 28.37
CA GLU A 141 -5.94 27.59 27.74
C GLU A 141 -6.35 26.39 26.89
N LEU A 142 -7.24 25.52 27.40
CA LEU A 142 -7.77 24.38 26.65
C LEU A 142 -8.60 24.82 25.45
N GLU A 143 -9.45 25.84 25.59
CA GLU A 143 -10.19 26.42 24.47
C GLU A 143 -9.24 26.95 23.38
N SER A 144 -8.14 27.60 23.78
CA SER A 144 -7.15 28.10 22.82
C SER A 144 -6.43 26.96 22.08
N GLN A 145 -6.05 25.90 22.80
CA GLN A 145 -5.42 24.71 22.22
C GLN A 145 -6.38 23.97 21.30
N GLU A 146 -7.65 23.83 21.70
CA GLU A 146 -8.67 23.18 20.88
C GLU A 146 -8.94 23.97 19.59
N ALA A 147 -8.94 25.30 19.67
CA ALA A 147 -9.04 26.16 18.48
C ALA A 147 -7.83 26.02 17.55
N GLU A 148 -6.60 25.87 18.09
CA GLU A 148 -5.40 25.59 17.29
C GLU A 148 -5.46 24.23 16.62
N LEU A 149 -5.82 23.18 17.36
CA LEU A 149 -5.99 21.85 16.81
C LEU A 149 -7.03 21.86 15.69
N ARG A 150 -8.19 22.51 15.90
CA ARG A 150 -9.21 22.66 14.85
C ARG A 150 -8.68 23.35 13.60
N ARG A 151 -7.83 24.38 13.73
CA ARG A 151 -7.20 25.06 12.59
C ARG A 151 -6.27 24.13 11.81
N CYS A 152 -5.42 23.38 12.51
CA CYS A 152 -4.53 22.39 11.88
C CYS A 152 -5.33 21.28 11.21
N ASP A 153 -6.36 20.78 11.86
CA ASP A 153 -7.20 19.69 11.37
C ASP A 153 -7.95 20.11 10.09
N ALA A 154 -8.49 21.33 10.05
CA ALA A 154 -9.10 21.91 8.87
C ALA A 154 -8.09 22.05 7.71
N PHE A 155 -6.88 22.54 8.00
CA PHE A 155 -5.83 22.67 6.99
C PHE A 155 -5.45 21.32 6.37
N TYR A 156 -5.18 20.30 7.19
CA TYR A 156 -4.80 18.98 6.66
C TYR A 156 -5.94 18.30 5.93
N LYS A 157 -7.19 18.43 6.41
CA LYS A 157 -8.38 17.94 5.69
C LYS A 157 -8.52 18.60 4.33
N GLU A 158 -8.28 19.90 4.22
CA GLU A 158 -8.30 20.59 2.93
C GLU A 158 -7.19 20.11 1.98
N GLN A 159 -5.97 19.93 2.49
CA GLN A 159 -4.87 19.41 1.67
C GLN A 159 -5.12 17.97 1.19
N LEU A 160 -5.61 17.11 2.08
CA LEU A 160 -6.00 15.74 1.73
C LEU A 160 -7.10 15.74 0.68
N GLY A 161 -8.17 16.52 0.90
CA GLY A 161 -9.25 16.62 -0.07
C GLY A 161 -8.79 17.16 -1.44
N ARG A 162 -7.82 18.08 -1.46
CA ARG A 162 -7.20 18.53 -2.73
C ARG A 162 -6.44 17.41 -3.41
N LEU A 163 -5.64 16.65 -2.66
CA LEU A 163 -4.87 15.53 -3.21
C LEU A 163 -5.80 14.43 -3.75
N GLU A 164 -6.86 14.10 -3.02
CA GLU A 164 -7.88 13.13 -3.42
C GLU A 164 -8.57 13.56 -4.71
N ARG A 165 -8.99 14.83 -4.83
CA ARG A 165 -9.57 15.37 -6.06
C ARG A 165 -8.62 15.26 -7.25
N GLN A 166 -7.37 15.69 -7.09
CA GLN A 166 -6.36 15.61 -8.15
C GLN A 166 -6.07 14.17 -8.56
N ASN A 167 -6.04 13.26 -7.59
CA ASN A 167 -5.80 11.84 -7.82
C ASN A 167 -6.97 11.19 -8.58
N LEU A 168 -8.21 11.49 -8.19
CA LEU A 168 -9.42 11.05 -8.89
C LEU A 168 -9.48 11.59 -10.33
N GLU A 169 -9.18 12.88 -10.53
CA GLU A 169 -9.13 13.49 -11.86
C GLU A 169 -8.06 12.86 -12.75
N ALA A 170 -6.87 12.61 -12.20
CA ALA A 170 -5.79 11.95 -12.92
C ALA A 170 -6.17 10.53 -13.34
N TYR A 171 -6.78 9.74 -12.44
CA TYR A 171 -7.27 8.40 -12.78
C TYR A 171 -8.37 8.44 -13.84
N ARG A 172 -9.31 9.39 -13.73
CA ARG A 172 -10.37 9.56 -14.72
C ARG A 172 -9.82 9.88 -16.10
N LEU A 173 -8.90 10.84 -16.19
CA LEU A 173 -8.28 11.23 -17.45
C LEU A 173 -7.45 10.08 -18.05
N ALA A 174 -6.65 9.40 -17.22
CA ALA A 174 -5.85 8.25 -17.67
C ALA A 174 -6.73 7.12 -18.20
N SER A 175 -7.85 6.83 -17.53
CA SER A 175 -8.83 5.86 -17.99
C SER A 175 -9.45 6.27 -19.32
N GLN A 176 -9.89 7.52 -19.45
CA GLN A 176 -10.46 8.03 -20.70
C GLN A 176 -9.47 7.94 -21.87
N GLN A 177 -8.23 8.37 -21.66
CA GLN A 177 -7.17 8.29 -22.68
C GLN A 177 -6.87 6.85 -23.09
N PHE A 178 -6.85 5.92 -22.14
CA PHE A 178 -6.66 4.50 -22.44
C PHE A 178 -7.80 3.96 -23.31
N HIS A 179 -9.04 4.20 -22.93
CA HIS A 179 -10.21 3.71 -23.70
C HIS A 179 -10.31 4.37 -25.07
N GLU A 180 -10.00 5.65 -25.19
CA GLU A 180 -9.96 6.36 -26.47
C GLU A 180 -8.87 5.78 -27.38
N ALA A 181 -7.67 5.55 -26.85
CA ALA A 181 -6.58 4.93 -27.59
C ALA A 181 -6.92 3.48 -28.01
N ALA A 182 -7.52 2.70 -27.11
CA ALA A 182 -7.97 1.34 -27.39
C ALA A 182 -9.02 1.33 -28.52
N THR A 183 -10.05 2.17 -28.42
CA THR A 183 -11.11 2.27 -29.44
C THR A 183 -10.54 2.70 -30.80
N LYS A 184 -9.60 3.65 -30.81
CA LYS A 184 -8.92 4.09 -32.03
C LYS A 184 -8.12 2.95 -32.67
N ILE A 185 -7.43 2.16 -31.85
CA ILE A 185 -6.68 1.00 -32.34
C ILE A 185 -7.65 -0.07 -32.84
N GLU A 186 -8.72 -0.39 -32.11
CA GLU A 186 -9.74 -1.35 -32.54
C GLU A 186 -10.37 -0.98 -33.89
N GLY A 187 -10.66 0.31 -34.11
CA GLY A 187 -11.17 0.80 -35.39
C GLY A 187 -10.18 0.72 -36.56
N THR A 188 -8.86 0.70 -36.27
CA THR A 188 -7.81 0.60 -37.30
C THR A 188 -7.34 -0.83 -37.54
N ILE A 189 -7.44 -1.71 -36.54
CA ILE A 189 -7.14 -3.13 -36.67
C ILE A 189 -8.26 -3.77 -37.48
N LYS A 190 -7.96 -4.13 -38.73
CA LYS A 190 -8.87 -4.99 -39.49
C LYS A 190 -8.97 -6.34 -38.78
N PRO A 191 -10.19 -6.79 -38.41
CA PRO A 191 -10.38 -8.15 -37.93
C PRO A 191 -9.82 -9.10 -38.99
N ARG A 192 -8.83 -9.92 -38.61
CA ARG A 192 -8.42 -11.00 -39.49
C ARG A 192 -9.59 -11.95 -39.59
N ARG A 193 -10.22 -12.01 -40.77
CA ARG A 193 -11.10 -13.13 -41.11
C ARG A 193 -10.20 -14.34 -41.25
N VAL A 194 -10.02 -15.07 -40.16
CA VAL A 194 -9.40 -16.38 -40.18
C VAL A 194 -10.50 -17.35 -40.58
N GLU A 195 -10.63 -17.58 -41.87
CA GLU A 195 -11.49 -18.66 -42.35
C GLU A 195 -10.80 -19.99 -42.02
N PRO A 196 -11.48 -20.93 -41.34
CA PRO A 196 -10.84 -22.19 -40.98
C PRO A 196 -10.39 -22.92 -42.25
N VAL A 197 -9.13 -23.33 -42.28
CA VAL A 197 -8.58 -24.04 -43.43
C VAL A 197 -9.37 -25.35 -43.60
N CYS A 198 -9.70 -25.69 -44.85
CA CYS A 198 -10.51 -26.86 -45.20
C CYS A 198 -11.98 -26.82 -44.73
N SER A 199 -12.52 -25.66 -44.36
CA SER A 199 -13.93 -25.49 -43.92
C SER A 199 -14.95 -26.08 -44.89
N GLY A 200 -14.75 -25.88 -46.20
CA GLY A 200 -15.62 -26.42 -47.24
C GLY A 200 -15.62 -27.96 -47.28
N LEU A 201 -14.45 -28.59 -47.14
CA LEU A 201 -14.33 -30.05 -47.09
C LEU A 201 -14.96 -30.62 -45.80
N GLN A 202 -14.78 -29.93 -44.67
CA GLN A 202 -15.43 -30.28 -43.41
C GLN A 202 -16.96 -30.27 -43.55
N ALA A 203 -17.53 -29.23 -44.17
CA ALA A 203 -18.96 -29.13 -44.42
C ALA A 203 -19.48 -30.26 -45.33
N GLN A 204 -18.73 -30.60 -46.38
CA GLN A 204 -19.09 -31.70 -47.29
C GLN A 204 -19.05 -33.07 -46.62
N ILE A 205 -18.08 -33.33 -45.75
CA ILE A 205 -18.01 -34.57 -44.96
C ILE A 205 -19.22 -34.69 -44.04
N LEU A 206 -19.52 -33.61 -43.30
CA LEU A 206 -20.68 -33.59 -42.39
C LEU A 206 -21.99 -33.79 -43.15
N HIS A 207 -22.12 -33.20 -44.34
CA HIS A 207 -23.27 -33.42 -45.21
C HIS A 207 -23.36 -34.87 -45.69
N CYS A 208 -22.24 -35.45 -46.13
CA CYS A 208 -22.19 -36.83 -46.63
C CYS A 208 -22.60 -37.85 -45.56
N TYR A 209 -22.08 -37.72 -44.33
CA TYR A 209 -22.46 -38.61 -43.24
C TYR A 209 -23.91 -38.47 -42.80
N ARG A 210 -24.48 -37.25 -42.83
CA ARG A 210 -25.91 -37.05 -42.55
C ARG A 210 -26.79 -37.69 -43.63
N ALA A 211 -26.36 -37.64 -44.89
CA ALA A 211 -27.12 -38.21 -46.01
C ALA A 211 -27.01 -39.75 -46.09
N ARG A 212 -25.93 -40.34 -45.54
CA ARG A 212 -25.60 -41.77 -45.72
C ARG A 212 -25.21 -42.44 -44.39
N LEU A 213 -26.19 -42.57 -43.49
CA LEU A 213 -25.97 -43.14 -42.16
C LEU A 213 -25.57 -44.63 -42.19
N GLN A 214 -26.05 -45.40 -43.17
CA GLN A 214 -25.77 -46.84 -43.30
C GLN A 214 -24.60 -47.14 -44.25
N GLU A 215 -24.19 -46.17 -45.06
CA GLU A 215 -23.17 -46.32 -46.12
C GLU A 215 -22.04 -45.28 -45.97
N VAL A 216 -21.56 -45.10 -44.74
CA VAL A 216 -20.55 -44.08 -44.38
C VAL A 216 -19.23 -44.23 -45.14
N LEU A 217 -18.90 -45.43 -45.63
CA LEU A 217 -17.67 -45.69 -46.37
C LEU A 217 -17.62 -44.98 -47.74
N LEU A 218 -18.77 -44.60 -48.31
CA LEU A 218 -18.82 -43.82 -49.55
C LEU A 218 -18.32 -42.38 -49.36
N CYS A 219 -18.21 -41.91 -48.11
CA CYS A 219 -17.65 -40.59 -47.78
C CYS A 219 -16.11 -40.62 -47.63
N ALA A 220 -15.46 -41.77 -47.82
CA ALA A 220 -14.02 -41.94 -47.56
C ALA A 220 -13.12 -41.02 -48.41
N ASP A 221 -13.50 -40.75 -49.66
CA ASP A 221 -12.76 -39.83 -50.53
C ASP A 221 -12.77 -38.39 -50.02
N LEU A 222 -13.91 -37.92 -49.49
CA LEU A 222 -14.02 -36.61 -48.87
C LEU A 222 -13.13 -36.50 -47.62
N VAL A 223 -13.09 -37.55 -46.80
CA VAL A 223 -12.23 -37.61 -45.61
C VAL A 223 -10.75 -37.59 -45.99
N ARG A 224 -10.35 -38.35 -47.02
CA ARG A 224 -8.96 -38.32 -47.55
C ARG A 224 -8.57 -36.94 -48.05
N ALA A 225 -9.46 -36.28 -48.79
CA ALA A 225 -9.23 -34.92 -49.28
C ALA A 225 -9.08 -33.92 -48.12
N TYR A 226 -9.90 -34.04 -47.07
CA TYR A 226 -9.77 -33.22 -45.87
C TYR A 226 -8.46 -33.46 -45.12
N GLN A 227 -8.06 -34.72 -44.93
CA GLN A 227 -6.78 -35.08 -44.30
C GLN A 227 -5.59 -34.53 -45.07
N HIS A 228 -5.62 -34.60 -46.41
CA HIS A 228 -4.60 -34.00 -47.26
C HIS A 228 -4.56 -32.47 -47.10
N CYS A 229 -5.73 -31.83 -47.14
CA CYS A 229 -5.84 -30.37 -46.96
C CYS A 229 -5.27 -29.91 -45.60
N VAL A 230 -5.60 -30.61 -44.50
CA VAL A 230 -5.06 -30.31 -43.15
C VAL A 230 -3.56 -30.52 -43.11
N SER A 231 -3.06 -31.60 -43.71
CA SER A 231 -1.63 -31.92 -43.74
C SER A 231 -0.82 -30.91 -44.56
N SER A 232 -1.39 -30.40 -45.65
CA SER A 232 -0.77 -29.33 -46.46
C SER A 232 -0.77 -28.00 -45.71
N ALA A 233 -1.86 -27.69 -45.01
CA ALA A 233 -1.98 -26.46 -44.21
C ALA A 233 -1.03 -26.43 -43.01
N HIS A 234 -0.70 -27.58 -42.42
CA HIS A 234 0.27 -27.68 -41.32
C HIS A 234 1.73 -27.53 -41.76
N LYS A 235 2.02 -27.70 -43.06
CA LYS A 235 3.39 -27.67 -43.60
C LYS A 235 3.79 -26.32 -44.22
N GLY A 236 2.82 -25.41 -44.42
CA GLY A 236 3.05 -24.04 -44.91
C GLY A 236 3.03 -23.04 -43.77
#